data_AF-A0A7S0AYA9-F1
#
_entry.id   AF-A0A7S0AYA9-F1
#
_cell.length_a   1.000
_cell.length_b   1.000
_cell.length_c   1.000
_cell.angle_alpha   90.00
_cell.angle_beta   90.00
_cell.angle_gamma   90.00
#
_symmetry.space_group_name_H-M   'P 1'
#
loop_
_entity.id
_entity.type
_entity.pdbx_description
1 polymer ?
#
loop_
_entity_poly.entity_id
_entity_poly.type
_entity_poly.pdbx_seq_one_letter_code
_entity_poly.pdbx_strand_id
1 'polypeptide(L)'
;MAVLPAKTLLLARSAPRFRAARPVPRLMLGGPCRWARGDTTLCCTFVTAAASSCKKRRMRTIGTVSAAAHVASTEASVALTRAPTATTSLPGLGQLQQRQLPNALQQCHQRTNKVPYLAEGTNNAFMFLKPHANTPAAREFVLRTLKNAGIGVVTQGSISTEQIAKEGLIDTHYGSLAMKALHQSPVDTIVQPKAQEAFQATFGLSWQDALARGLACNAREAMQRLGCTAEELDEKWTPLKLGEGKVKFGGGFYCGLIDGLYVINGFYMAMRSMYTRPNGAVHYFVLDWRSATLSWEGFRSEVVGATDPSRAVPGSLRSEFLRRWRDLGLPVEPHAGENAVHASASPLEAMAERLNWMRLEVWNDPFGRILQSKNVSPARARDWASDPMVQHDGRQQSLFDVVENLDTKECIQRMMALSAGF
;
A
#
# COMPACT_ATOMS: atom_id res chain seq x y z
N MET A 1 25.54 -31.32 -54.62
CA MET A 1 26.41 -32.25 -55.37
C MET A 1 27.66 -32.50 -54.55
N ALA A 2 27.92 -33.77 -54.24
CA ALA A 2 28.93 -34.22 -53.30
C ALA A 2 30.27 -34.50 -53.99
N VAL A 3 31.37 -34.35 -53.23
CA VAL A 3 32.67 -34.99 -53.50
C VAL A 3 33.25 -35.48 -52.16
N LEU A 4 33.41 -36.81 -52.05
CA LEU A 4 34.16 -37.60 -51.05
C LEU A 4 35.61 -37.82 -51.56
N PRO A 5 36.51 -38.67 -50.98
CA PRO A 5 36.60 -39.37 -49.68
C PRO A 5 38.02 -39.33 -49.03
N ALA A 6 38.19 -39.90 -47.82
CA ALA A 6 39.27 -40.87 -47.52
C ALA A 6 39.04 -41.62 -46.19
N LYS A 7 39.18 -42.95 -46.25
CA LYS A 7 39.08 -43.97 -45.19
C LYS A 7 40.34 -43.98 -44.31
N THR A 8 40.30 -44.59 -43.11
CA THR A 8 41.19 -45.70 -42.69
C THR A 8 40.85 -46.30 -41.29
N LEU A 9 40.62 -47.62 -41.32
CA LEU A 9 40.78 -48.76 -40.37
C LEU A 9 40.29 -48.82 -38.90
N LEU A 10 39.63 -49.96 -38.65
CA LEU A 10 39.36 -50.66 -37.38
C LEU A 10 40.62 -51.10 -36.64
N LEU A 11 40.52 -51.24 -35.30
CA LEU A 11 40.85 -52.48 -34.56
C LEU A 11 40.23 -52.48 -33.16
N ALA A 12 39.55 -53.58 -32.82
CA ALA A 12 38.90 -53.86 -31.54
C ALA A 12 39.87 -54.47 -30.52
N ARG A 13 39.63 -54.27 -29.22
CA ARG A 13 39.98 -55.22 -28.13
C ARG A 13 39.26 -54.91 -26.80
N SER A 14 38.33 -55.80 -26.45
CA SER A 14 38.05 -56.44 -25.15
C SER A 14 38.06 -55.62 -23.83
N ALA A 15 36.90 -55.66 -23.16
CA ALA A 15 36.66 -55.29 -21.75
C ALA A 15 37.16 -56.35 -20.73
N PRO A 16 37.17 -56.00 -19.42
CA PRO A 16 36.83 -56.94 -18.38
C PRO A 16 35.58 -56.52 -17.57
N ARG A 17 34.77 -57.53 -17.26
CA ARG A 17 33.57 -57.49 -16.42
C ARG A 17 33.94 -57.34 -14.94
N PHE A 18 33.16 -56.59 -14.17
CA PHE A 18 32.98 -56.84 -12.74
C PHE A 18 31.51 -56.72 -12.30
N ARG A 19 31.22 -57.46 -11.23
CA ARG A 19 29.98 -58.15 -10.88
C ARG A 19 28.86 -57.27 -10.31
N ALA A 20 27.63 -57.73 -10.55
CA ALA A 20 26.41 -57.31 -9.86
C ALA A 20 26.40 -57.77 -8.39
N ALA A 21 25.91 -56.91 -7.50
CA ALA A 21 25.50 -57.25 -6.14
C ALA A 21 24.01 -56.92 -5.95
N ARG A 22 23.29 -57.86 -5.33
CA ARG A 22 21.85 -57.85 -5.01
C ARG A 22 21.51 -56.90 -3.85
N PRO A 23 20.22 -56.52 -3.70
CA PRO A 23 19.77 -55.51 -2.74
C PRO A 23 19.33 -56.09 -1.40
N VAL A 24 19.59 -55.39 -0.29
CA VAL A 24 18.87 -55.51 0.99
C VAL A 24 18.95 -54.17 1.77
N PRO A 25 18.09 -53.91 2.78
CA PRO A 25 17.04 -52.90 2.73
C PRO A 25 17.39 -51.66 3.58
N ARG A 26 16.96 -50.46 3.17
CA ARG A 26 17.15 -49.25 3.99
C ARG A 26 15.84 -48.80 4.64
N LEU A 27 15.88 -48.84 5.96
CA LEU A 27 15.00 -48.23 6.93
C LEU A 27 14.35 -46.92 6.45
N MET A 28 13.04 -46.86 6.64
CA MET A 28 12.27 -45.63 6.84
C MET A 28 12.87 -44.82 8.00
N LEU A 29 13.08 -43.51 7.77
CA LEU A 29 12.93 -42.38 8.71
C LEU A 29 13.55 -41.12 8.09
N GLY A 30 12.77 -40.03 7.97
CA GLY A 30 13.31 -38.67 7.86
C GLY A 30 12.69 -37.73 6.81
N GLY A 31 11.63 -37.01 7.20
CA GLY A 31 11.51 -35.53 7.16
C GLY A 31 11.61 -34.73 5.84
N PRO A 32 10.69 -33.76 5.58
CA PRO A 32 10.58 -33.07 4.30
C PRO A 32 11.53 -31.86 4.14
N CYS A 33 12.07 -31.69 2.93
CA CYS A 33 12.80 -30.49 2.50
C CYS A 33 11.83 -29.32 2.21
N ARG A 34 12.02 -28.22 2.97
CA ARG A 34 11.37 -26.91 2.81
C ARG A 34 12.13 -26.03 1.80
N TRP A 35 11.46 -25.45 0.81
CA TRP A 35 11.87 -24.21 0.13
C TRP A 35 10.66 -23.38 -0.32
N ALA A 36 10.86 -22.06 -0.39
CA ALA A 36 9.96 -20.96 -0.76
C ALA A 36 9.08 -20.37 0.38
N ARG A 37 9.69 -19.51 1.20
CA ARG A 37 9.00 -18.46 1.96
C ARG A 37 8.87 -17.21 1.09
N GLY A 38 7.65 -16.80 0.77
CA GLY A 38 7.33 -15.47 0.27
C GLY A 38 6.90 -14.58 1.43
N ASP A 39 7.58 -13.44 1.58
CA ASP A 39 7.33 -12.42 2.59
C ASP A 39 5.90 -11.85 2.47
N THR A 40 5.06 -12.21 3.44
CA THR A 40 3.87 -11.45 3.82
C THR A 40 3.94 -11.31 5.33
N THR A 41 4.25 -10.10 5.78
CA THR A 41 4.09 -9.59 7.16
C THR A 41 4.93 -10.30 8.24
N LEU A 42 5.96 -9.61 8.72
CA LEU A 42 6.91 -10.09 9.74
C LEU A 42 6.30 -10.02 11.15
N CYS A 43 5.97 -11.17 11.72
CA CYS A 43 5.79 -11.35 13.16
C CYS A 43 6.80 -12.39 13.64
N CYS A 44 7.73 -11.99 14.54
CA CYS A 44 8.58 -12.93 15.29
C CYS A 44 9.02 -12.31 16.62
N THR A 45 8.57 -12.94 17.71
CA THR A 45 8.94 -12.75 19.11
C THR A 45 9.94 -13.83 19.59
N PHE A 46 10.67 -13.50 20.68
CA PHE A 46 11.41 -14.34 21.67
C PHE A 46 12.80 -14.95 21.29
N VAL A 47 13.84 -15.09 22.16
CA VAL A 47 14.10 -14.91 23.62
C VAL A 47 15.63 -14.68 23.88
N THR A 48 15.96 -13.82 24.87
CA THR A 48 17.15 -13.57 25.76
C THR A 48 18.62 -13.95 25.41
N ALA A 49 19.60 -13.04 25.66
CA ALA A 49 20.32 -12.91 26.96
C ALA A 49 21.55 -11.93 26.95
N ALA A 50 21.60 -11.09 27.99
CA ALA A 50 22.74 -10.62 28.82
C ALA A 50 23.90 -9.71 28.31
N ALA A 51 23.96 -8.53 28.97
CA ALA A 51 25.09 -7.84 29.61
C ALA A 51 26.19 -7.14 28.77
N SER A 52 26.34 -5.82 28.96
CA SER A 52 27.31 -5.23 29.89
C SER A 52 27.45 -3.69 29.76
N SER A 53 27.90 -3.10 30.86
CA SER A 53 28.03 -1.68 31.22
C SER A 53 29.14 -0.93 30.47
N CYS A 54 29.07 0.40 30.33
CA CYS A 54 29.91 1.39 31.06
C CYS A 54 30.05 2.78 30.39
N LYS A 55 29.85 3.82 31.23
CA LYS A 55 30.54 5.14 31.32
C LYS A 55 30.44 6.22 30.23
N LYS A 56 29.65 7.25 30.59
CA LYS A 56 30.00 8.69 30.79
C LYS A 56 31.13 9.31 29.94
N ARG A 57 30.82 10.42 29.27
CA ARG A 57 31.56 11.69 29.47
C ARG A 57 30.75 12.93 29.12
N ARG A 58 30.69 13.85 30.10
CA ARG A 58 30.29 15.27 29.97
C ARG A 58 31.45 16.05 29.35
N MET A 59 31.16 17.03 28.51
CA MET A 59 31.95 18.24 28.37
C MET A 59 31.01 19.46 28.28
N ARG A 60 31.18 20.37 29.24
CA ARG A 60 30.87 21.81 29.14
C ARG A 60 32.04 22.44 28.31
N THR A 61 32.02 23.63 27.73
CA THR A 61 31.42 24.93 28.12
C THR A 61 31.70 25.96 27.00
N ILE A 62 31.01 27.12 27.07
CA ILE A 62 31.35 28.46 26.54
C ILE A 62 31.16 28.64 25.01
N GLY A 63 30.47 29.66 24.50
CA GLY A 63 29.79 30.81 25.10
C GLY A 63 29.69 31.95 24.08
N THR A 64 28.55 32.67 24.11
CA THR A 64 28.39 34.11 23.75
C THR A 64 28.50 34.46 22.24
N VAL A 65 27.81 35.44 21.60
CA VAL A 65 27.03 36.65 21.94
C VAL A 65 26.07 36.96 20.76
N SER A 66 24.84 37.43 21.08
CA SER A 66 24.00 38.47 20.43
C SER A 66 24.05 38.74 18.90
N ALA A 67 22.89 38.86 18.25
CA ALA A 67 22.12 40.12 18.20
C ALA A 67 20.89 40.02 17.27
N ALA A 68 19.84 40.71 17.69
CA ALA A 68 18.51 40.76 17.09
C ALA A 68 18.35 41.87 16.03
N ALA A 69 17.15 41.85 15.41
CA ALA A 69 16.40 42.92 14.69
C ALA A 69 16.16 42.58 13.21
N HIS A 70 15.04 42.89 12.57
CA HIS A 70 13.64 43.16 12.91
C HIS A 70 12.95 43.33 11.53
N VAL A 71 11.72 42.81 11.40
CA VAL A 71 10.56 43.41 10.70
C VAL A 71 10.71 43.92 9.26
N ALA A 72 9.97 43.33 8.32
CA ALA A 72 8.81 44.01 7.72
C ALA A 72 8.04 43.06 6.77
N SER A 73 6.73 43.00 7.04
CA SER A 73 5.67 42.44 6.21
C SER A 73 5.35 43.38 5.03
N THR A 74 4.86 42.82 3.92
CA THR A 74 3.84 43.49 3.10
C THR A 74 3.11 42.46 2.25
N GLU A 75 1.81 42.34 2.51
CA GLU A 75 0.82 41.66 1.67
C GLU A 75 0.45 42.56 0.48
N ALA A 76 0.16 41.97 -0.68
CA ALA A 76 -0.60 42.62 -1.73
C ALA A 76 -1.60 41.61 -2.31
N SER A 77 -2.87 41.81 -1.92
CA SER A 77 -4.05 41.19 -2.53
C SER A 77 -4.36 41.86 -3.87
N VAL A 78 -4.74 41.08 -4.88
CA VAL A 78 -5.35 41.60 -6.11
C VAL A 78 -6.73 40.98 -6.28
N ALA A 79 -7.72 41.86 -6.35
CA ALA A 79 -9.14 41.59 -6.37
C ALA A 79 -9.65 41.12 -7.75
N LEU A 80 -10.61 40.20 -7.71
CA LEU A 80 -11.49 39.83 -8.81
C LEU A 80 -12.40 41.00 -9.21
N THR A 81 -12.56 41.22 -10.51
CA THR A 81 -13.65 42.01 -11.09
C THR A 81 -14.59 41.09 -11.88
N ARG A 82 -15.90 41.19 -11.59
CA ARG A 82 -17.02 40.59 -12.35
C ARG A 82 -17.66 41.68 -13.21
N ALA A 83 -18.11 41.31 -14.42
CA ALA A 83 -19.09 42.03 -15.23
C ALA A 83 -19.81 41.00 -16.17
N PRO A 84 -20.94 41.32 -16.83
CA PRO A 84 -22.20 40.61 -16.59
C PRO A 84 -22.79 39.82 -17.78
N THR A 85 -23.91 39.17 -17.47
CA THR A 85 -24.88 38.37 -18.23
C THR A 85 -25.23 38.80 -19.65
N ALA A 86 -25.47 37.81 -20.52
CA ALA A 86 -26.40 37.92 -21.66
C ALA A 86 -27.20 36.61 -21.84
N THR A 87 -28.52 36.76 -21.73
CA THR A 87 -29.55 35.75 -21.98
C THR A 87 -29.98 35.85 -23.44
N THR A 88 -30.08 34.73 -24.16
CA THR A 88 -30.82 34.67 -25.42
C THR A 88 -31.54 33.32 -25.52
N SER A 89 -32.86 33.41 -25.62
CA SER A 89 -33.81 32.33 -25.84
C SER A 89 -34.10 32.18 -27.34
N LEU A 90 -34.23 30.95 -27.83
CA LEU A 90 -35.07 30.63 -29.00
C LEU A 90 -35.73 29.25 -28.81
N PRO A 91 -36.99 29.06 -29.24
CA PRO A 91 -37.81 27.90 -28.90
C PRO A 91 -37.95 26.86 -30.02
N GLY A 92 -38.23 25.61 -29.60
CA GLY A 92 -39.08 24.67 -30.35
C GLY A 92 -38.37 23.58 -31.16
N LEU A 93 -38.53 22.32 -30.73
CA LEU A 93 -38.90 21.19 -31.58
C LEU A 93 -39.07 19.90 -30.77
N GLY A 94 -40.28 19.34 -30.82
CA GLY A 94 -40.52 17.89 -30.89
C GLY A 94 -40.41 17.08 -29.60
N GLN A 95 -41.55 16.85 -28.95
CA GLN A 95 -41.74 15.74 -28.02
C GLN A 95 -41.56 14.40 -28.76
N LEU A 96 -40.49 13.67 -28.44
CA LEU A 96 -40.42 12.22 -28.63
C LEU A 96 -40.38 11.57 -27.25
N GLN A 97 -41.45 10.83 -26.97
CA GLN A 97 -41.75 10.19 -25.70
C GLN A 97 -40.79 9.00 -25.49
N GLN A 98 -39.65 9.22 -24.85
CA GLN A 98 -38.80 8.16 -24.34
C GLN A 98 -39.42 7.56 -23.08
N ARG A 99 -39.78 6.28 -23.16
CA ARG A 99 -40.19 5.45 -22.02
C ARG A 99 -39.13 5.53 -20.92
N GLN A 100 -39.51 6.06 -19.76
CA GLN A 100 -38.68 6.12 -18.56
C GLN A 100 -38.39 4.70 -18.06
N LEU A 101 -37.11 4.31 -18.08
CA LEU A 101 -36.59 3.24 -17.23
C LEU A 101 -36.54 3.75 -15.78
N PRO A 102 -36.85 2.91 -14.76
CA PRO A 102 -36.93 3.36 -13.37
C PRO A 102 -35.59 3.92 -12.88
N ASN A 103 -35.65 5.15 -12.39
CA ASN A 103 -34.54 5.97 -11.94
C ASN A 103 -34.05 5.56 -10.53
N ALA A 104 -33.58 4.32 -10.38
CA ALA A 104 -33.23 3.74 -9.07
C ALA A 104 -31.74 3.69 -8.73
N LEU A 105 -30.84 4.20 -9.60
CA LEU A 105 -29.39 4.12 -9.36
C LEU A 105 -28.63 5.45 -9.48
N GLN A 106 -29.34 6.59 -9.43
CA GLN A 106 -28.69 7.90 -9.52
C GLN A 106 -29.24 8.88 -8.49
N GLN A 107 -29.21 8.49 -7.22
CA GLN A 107 -29.23 9.47 -6.14
C GLN A 107 -27.79 9.90 -5.87
N CYS A 108 -27.43 11.08 -6.39
CA CYS A 108 -26.36 11.90 -5.83
C CYS A 108 -26.67 12.11 -4.34
N HIS A 109 -26.05 11.29 -3.48
CA HIS A 109 -26.17 11.45 -2.05
C HIS A 109 -25.45 12.75 -1.66
N GLN A 110 -26.21 13.69 -1.11
CA GLN A 110 -25.65 14.79 -0.34
C GLN A 110 -24.77 14.17 0.75
N ARG A 111 -23.47 14.52 0.78
CA ARG A 111 -22.53 14.05 1.81
C ARG A 111 -23.04 14.45 3.19
N THR A 112 -23.67 13.53 3.91
CA THR A 112 -23.83 13.69 5.35
C THR A 112 -22.46 13.42 5.98
N ASN A 113 -21.69 14.49 6.24
CA ASN A 113 -20.35 14.44 6.83
C ASN A 113 -20.33 13.99 8.32
N LYS A 114 -21.23 13.06 8.71
CA LYS A 114 -21.29 12.53 10.07
C LYS A 114 -21.43 11.02 10.01
N VAL A 115 -20.36 10.33 10.36
CA VAL A 115 -20.43 8.91 10.73
C VAL A 115 -21.00 8.84 12.17
N PRO A 116 -22.00 7.99 12.44
CA PRO A 116 -22.60 7.85 13.76
C PRO A 116 -21.58 7.49 14.86
N TYR A 117 -21.96 7.73 16.10
CA TYR A 117 -21.15 7.37 17.27
C TYR A 117 -21.00 5.85 17.37
N LEU A 118 -19.78 5.36 17.62
CA LEU A 118 -19.55 3.93 17.84
C LEU A 118 -19.98 3.54 19.25
N ALA A 119 -20.83 2.52 19.35
CA ALA A 119 -21.06 1.88 20.63
C ALA A 119 -19.74 1.28 21.17
N GLU A 120 -19.60 1.21 22.49
CA GLU A 120 -18.45 0.56 23.11
C GLU A 120 -18.30 -0.89 22.60
N GLY A 121 -17.06 -1.32 22.33
CA GLY A 121 -16.76 -2.64 21.76
C GLY A 121 -17.15 -2.80 20.28
N THR A 122 -17.16 -1.71 19.51
CA THR A 122 -17.45 -1.72 18.07
C THR A 122 -16.20 -1.37 17.27
N ASN A 123 -15.95 -2.14 16.22
CA ASN A 123 -14.94 -1.85 15.20
C ASN A 123 -15.55 -1.04 14.05
N ASN A 124 -14.75 -0.18 13.41
CA ASN A 124 -15.20 0.65 12.30
C ASN A 124 -14.14 0.79 11.21
N ALA A 125 -14.28 0.00 10.15
CA ALA A 125 -13.32 0.00 9.05
C ALA A 125 -13.76 0.90 7.88
N PHE A 126 -12.78 1.29 7.08
CA PHE A 126 -12.99 1.79 5.73
C PHE A 126 -12.55 0.70 4.76
N MET A 127 -13.41 0.39 3.79
CA MET A 127 -13.16 -0.63 2.78
C MET A 127 -13.54 -0.06 1.43
N PHE A 128 -12.90 -0.50 0.35
CA PHE A 128 -13.37 -0.14 -0.97
C PHE A 128 -13.09 -1.21 -2.03
N LEU A 129 -13.97 -1.24 -3.03
CA LEU A 129 -13.70 -1.90 -4.32
C LEU A 129 -12.76 -1.02 -5.13
N LYS A 130 -11.65 -1.62 -5.57
CA LYS A 130 -10.69 -1.01 -6.49
C LYS A 130 -11.37 -0.74 -7.84
N PRO A 131 -10.87 0.20 -8.66
CA PRO A 131 -11.53 0.59 -9.91
C PRO A 131 -11.83 -0.56 -10.87
N HIS A 132 -10.91 -1.51 -11.05
CA HIS A 132 -11.12 -2.68 -11.92
C HIS A 132 -12.23 -3.63 -11.44
N ALA A 133 -12.53 -3.65 -10.14
CA ALA A 133 -13.52 -4.52 -9.53
C ALA A 133 -14.84 -3.80 -9.24
N ASN A 134 -14.95 -2.51 -9.57
CA ASN A 134 -16.11 -1.71 -9.22
C ASN A 134 -17.27 -1.90 -10.22
N THR A 135 -17.87 -3.08 -10.23
CA THR A 135 -19.05 -3.42 -11.03
C THR A 135 -20.31 -3.51 -10.16
N PRO A 136 -21.53 -3.41 -10.73
CA PRO A 136 -22.77 -3.64 -9.98
C PRO A 136 -22.82 -5.03 -9.32
N ALA A 137 -22.37 -6.07 -10.02
CA ALA A 137 -22.34 -7.44 -9.52
C ALA A 137 -21.36 -7.60 -8.35
N ALA A 138 -20.18 -6.99 -8.44
CA ALA A 138 -19.18 -6.97 -7.38
C ALA A 138 -19.68 -6.23 -6.12
N ARG A 139 -20.35 -5.08 -6.29
CA ARG A 139 -20.94 -4.33 -5.16
C ARG A 139 -21.98 -5.18 -4.42
N GLU A 140 -22.91 -5.79 -5.16
CA GLU A 140 -23.94 -6.66 -4.59
C GLU A 140 -23.33 -7.87 -3.88
N PHE A 141 -22.31 -8.48 -4.48
CA PHE A 141 -21.58 -9.60 -3.87
C PHE A 141 -20.89 -9.19 -2.55
N VAL A 142 -20.23 -8.03 -2.52
CA VAL A 142 -19.61 -7.49 -1.30
C VAL A 142 -20.65 -7.24 -0.23
N LEU A 143 -21.75 -6.55 -0.54
CA LEU A 143 -22.82 -6.25 0.43
C LEU A 143 -23.39 -7.52 1.08
N ARG A 144 -23.61 -8.56 0.26
CA ARG A 144 -24.08 -9.86 0.75
C ARG A 144 -23.06 -10.55 1.65
N THR A 145 -21.79 -10.53 1.27
CA THR A 145 -20.71 -11.16 2.04
C THR A 145 -20.55 -10.48 3.39
N LEU A 146 -20.54 -9.14 3.43
CA LEU A 146 -20.50 -8.37 4.67
C LEU A 146 -21.70 -8.67 5.57
N LYS A 147 -22.91 -8.67 5.02
CA LYS A 147 -24.14 -8.99 5.76
C LYS A 147 -24.09 -10.40 6.38
N ASN A 148 -23.62 -11.39 5.62
CA ASN A 148 -23.48 -12.77 6.10
C ASN A 148 -22.44 -12.90 7.22
N ALA A 149 -21.42 -12.04 7.23
CA ALA A 149 -20.43 -11.96 8.30
C ALA A 149 -20.90 -11.14 9.51
N GLY A 150 -22.15 -10.64 9.52
CA GLY A 150 -22.68 -9.80 10.59
C GLY A 150 -22.09 -8.38 10.61
N ILE A 151 -21.54 -7.91 9.48
CA ILE A 151 -20.95 -6.58 9.34
C ILE A 151 -21.98 -5.62 8.74
N GLY A 152 -22.22 -4.51 9.44
CA GLY A 152 -23.07 -3.43 8.99
C GLY A 152 -22.36 -2.52 7.99
N VAL A 153 -23.12 -1.96 7.06
CA VAL A 153 -22.67 -0.90 6.15
C VAL A 153 -23.31 0.40 6.61
N VAL A 154 -22.50 1.25 7.23
CA VAL A 154 -22.93 2.54 7.79
C VAL A 154 -23.20 3.55 6.69
N THR A 155 -22.28 3.62 5.72
CA THR A 155 -22.42 4.43 4.51
C THR A 155 -21.56 3.87 3.39
N GLN A 156 -21.92 4.15 2.15
CA GLN A 156 -21.18 3.74 0.97
C GLN A 156 -21.30 4.83 -0.11
N GLY A 157 -20.37 4.83 -1.06
CA GLY A 157 -20.39 5.81 -2.14
C GLY A 157 -19.30 5.55 -3.17
N SER A 158 -19.26 6.39 -4.20
CA SER A 158 -18.23 6.31 -5.24
C SER A 158 -17.43 7.59 -5.35
N ILE A 159 -16.14 7.43 -5.62
CA ILE A 159 -15.19 8.52 -5.85
C ILE A 159 -14.54 8.24 -7.20
N SER A 160 -14.71 9.17 -8.16
CA SER A 160 -14.20 8.98 -9.52
C SER A 160 -12.68 9.06 -9.55
N THR A 161 -12.06 8.39 -10.52
CA THR A 161 -10.60 8.43 -10.71
C THR A 161 -10.08 9.84 -11.03
N GLU A 162 -10.88 10.68 -11.68
CA GLU A 162 -10.55 12.09 -11.91
C GLU A 162 -10.51 12.87 -10.61
N GLN A 163 -11.46 12.62 -9.70
CA GLN A 163 -11.44 13.22 -8.37
C GLN A 163 -10.21 12.73 -7.59
N ILE A 164 -9.93 11.42 -7.61
CA ILE A 164 -8.74 10.82 -6.96
C ILE A 164 -7.46 11.49 -7.46
N ALA A 165 -7.33 11.68 -8.77
CA ALA A 165 -6.17 12.30 -9.39
C ALA A 165 -6.03 13.78 -9.01
N LYS A 166 -7.13 14.55 -9.11
CA LYS A 166 -7.16 15.98 -8.78
C LYS A 166 -6.81 16.25 -7.32
N GLU A 167 -7.30 15.40 -6.43
CA GLU A 167 -7.21 15.58 -4.99
C GLU A 167 -6.02 14.85 -4.34
N GLY A 168 -5.24 14.09 -5.12
CA GLY A 168 -4.10 13.32 -4.62
C GLY A 168 -4.48 12.24 -3.59
N LEU A 169 -5.70 11.68 -3.69
CA LEU A 169 -6.23 10.78 -2.65
C LEU A 169 -5.42 9.50 -2.54
N ILE A 170 -5.06 8.90 -3.68
CA ILE A 170 -4.29 7.66 -3.70
C ILE A 170 -2.83 7.88 -3.27
N ASP A 171 -2.28 9.05 -3.59
CA ASP A 171 -0.93 9.45 -3.20
C ASP A 171 -0.86 9.64 -1.68
N THR A 172 -1.88 10.28 -1.11
CA THR A 172 -2.04 10.43 0.35
C THR A 172 -2.24 9.07 1.03
N HIS A 173 -3.05 8.19 0.45
CA HIS A 173 -3.31 6.85 0.98
C HIS A 173 -2.06 5.97 1.06
N TYR A 174 -1.18 6.02 0.05
CA TYR A 174 0.10 5.29 0.07
C TYR A 174 1.24 6.05 0.75
N GLY A 175 1.01 7.30 1.19
CA GLY A 175 1.89 8.08 2.06
C GLY A 175 3.36 8.08 1.62
N SER A 176 4.20 7.45 2.44
CA SER A 176 5.66 7.44 2.25
C SER A 176 6.12 6.79 0.93
N LEU A 177 5.37 5.79 0.41
CA LEU A 177 5.68 5.17 -0.88
C LEU A 177 5.50 6.19 -2.01
N ALA A 178 4.38 6.91 -1.99
CA ALA A 178 4.05 7.93 -2.98
C ALA A 178 5.04 9.09 -2.90
N MET A 179 5.32 9.57 -1.68
CA MET A 179 6.30 10.63 -1.44
C MET A 179 7.66 10.29 -2.06
N LYS A 180 8.14 9.06 -1.88
CA LYS A 180 9.43 8.60 -2.44
C LYS A 180 9.43 8.39 -3.94
N ALA A 181 8.31 7.97 -4.51
CA ALA A 181 8.19 7.72 -5.94
C ALA A 181 7.94 9.02 -6.75
N LEU A 182 7.29 10.01 -6.15
CA LEU A 182 6.80 11.20 -6.84
C LEU A 182 7.52 12.49 -6.47
N HIS A 183 7.91 12.70 -5.22
CA HIS A 183 8.23 14.04 -4.71
C HIS A 183 9.63 14.16 -4.12
N GLN A 184 10.06 13.16 -3.36
CA GLN A 184 11.36 13.19 -2.68
C GLN A 184 12.48 12.98 -3.71
N SER A 185 13.47 13.88 -3.68
CA SER A 185 14.69 13.70 -4.44
C SER A 185 15.53 12.56 -3.82
N PRO A 186 16.17 11.70 -4.63
CA PRO A 186 17.07 10.67 -4.11
C PRO A 186 18.18 11.21 -3.20
N VAL A 187 18.66 12.44 -3.45
CA VAL A 187 19.72 13.08 -2.65
C VAL A 187 19.24 13.46 -1.24
N ASP A 188 17.95 13.76 -1.10
CA ASP A 188 17.32 14.10 0.18
C ASP A 188 16.81 12.85 0.92
N THR A 189 17.06 11.66 0.36
CA THR A 189 16.55 10.42 0.91
C THR A 189 17.58 9.76 1.80
N ILE A 190 17.21 9.54 3.07
CA ILE A 190 18.05 8.82 4.03
C ILE A 190 18.00 7.32 3.72
N VAL A 191 19.12 6.79 3.21
CA VAL A 191 19.34 5.35 3.02
C VAL A 191 20.26 4.86 4.14
N GLN A 192 19.81 3.86 4.90
CA GLN A 192 20.56 3.33 6.05
C GLN A 192 21.87 2.65 5.61
N PRO A 193 22.93 2.63 6.45
CA PRO A 193 24.24 2.06 6.07
C PRO A 193 24.14 0.64 5.49
N LYS A 194 23.41 -0.25 6.16
CA LYS A 194 23.16 -1.63 5.69
C LYS A 194 22.49 -1.69 4.32
N ALA A 195 21.61 -0.73 4.01
CA ALA A 195 20.94 -0.64 2.72
C ALA A 195 21.88 -0.11 1.63
N GLN A 196 22.82 0.78 1.97
CA GLN A 196 23.87 1.24 1.05
C GLN A 196 24.87 0.11 0.74
N GLU A 197 25.24 -0.69 1.73
CA GLU A 197 26.05 -1.89 1.53
C GLU A 197 25.35 -2.88 0.58
N ALA A 198 24.05 -3.12 0.79
CA ALA A 198 23.26 -3.98 -0.09
C ALA A 198 23.16 -3.41 -1.52
N PHE A 199 23.05 -2.08 -1.67
CA PHE A 199 23.09 -1.41 -2.97
C PHE A 199 24.42 -1.69 -3.69
N GLN A 200 25.54 -1.44 -3.01
CA GLN A 200 26.87 -1.64 -3.58
C GLN A 200 27.12 -3.10 -3.94
N ALA A 201 26.71 -4.04 -3.09
CA ALA A 201 26.81 -5.47 -3.39
C ALA A 201 25.98 -5.88 -4.60
N THR A 202 24.80 -5.26 -4.82
CA THR A 202 23.90 -5.60 -5.93
C THR A 202 24.35 -4.98 -7.25
N PHE A 203 24.86 -3.75 -7.22
CA PHE A 203 25.08 -2.96 -8.43
C PHE A 203 26.55 -2.65 -8.74
N GLY A 204 27.48 -2.99 -7.84
CA GLY A 204 28.90 -2.70 -7.99
C GLY A 204 29.27 -1.21 -7.94
N LEU A 205 28.34 -0.34 -7.54
CA LEU A 205 28.52 1.11 -7.42
C LEU A 205 28.06 1.55 -6.03
N SER A 206 28.79 2.46 -5.38
CA SER A 206 28.32 3.01 -4.10
C SER A 206 27.08 3.89 -4.30
N TRP A 207 26.23 4.01 -3.28
CA TRP A 207 25.06 4.89 -3.34
C TRP A 207 25.47 6.35 -3.54
N GLN A 208 26.55 6.77 -2.89
CA GLN A 208 27.11 8.12 -3.03
C GLN A 208 27.58 8.40 -4.46
N ASP A 209 28.24 7.44 -5.10
CA ASP A 209 28.68 7.62 -6.49
C ASP A 209 27.49 7.64 -7.45
N ALA A 210 26.45 6.84 -7.20
CA ALA A 210 25.21 6.89 -7.98
C ALA A 210 24.55 8.27 -7.92
N LEU A 211 24.55 8.90 -6.73
CA LEU A 211 24.05 10.27 -6.53
C LEU A 211 24.96 11.30 -7.20
N ALA A 212 26.28 11.22 -6.98
CA ALA A 212 27.25 12.16 -7.54
C ALA A 212 27.26 12.16 -9.08
N ARG A 213 26.99 11.00 -9.69
CA ARG A 213 26.86 10.84 -11.15
C ARG A 213 25.47 11.16 -11.68
N GLY A 214 24.53 11.54 -10.81
CA GLY A 214 23.15 11.85 -11.19
C GLY A 214 22.35 10.66 -11.73
N LEU A 215 22.73 9.42 -11.40
CA LEU A 215 22.11 8.19 -11.90
C LEU A 215 20.89 7.77 -11.07
N ALA A 216 20.78 8.24 -9.83
CA ALA A 216 19.62 7.99 -9.00
C ALA A 216 18.47 8.94 -9.34
N CYS A 217 17.25 8.41 -9.40
CA CYS A 217 16.02 9.18 -9.64
C CYS A 217 14.82 8.52 -8.95
N ASN A 218 13.78 9.30 -8.66
CA ASN A 218 12.48 8.72 -8.28
C ASN A 218 11.73 8.25 -9.54
N ALA A 219 10.64 7.48 -9.35
CA ALA A 219 9.89 6.91 -10.45
C ALA A 219 9.34 7.97 -11.44
N ARG A 220 8.89 9.13 -10.93
CA ARG A 220 8.43 10.25 -11.77
C ARG A 220 9.56 10.81 -12.66
N GLU A 221 10.72 11.04 -12.09
CA GLU A 221 11.91 11.50 -12.82
C GLU A 221 12.41 10.45 -13.81
N ALA A 222 12.35 9.17 -13.46
CA ALA A 222 12.72 8.08 -14.35
C ALA A 222 11.87 8.08 -15.61
N MET A 223 10.54 8.22 -15.48
CA MET A 223 9.64 8.34 -16.64
C MET A 223 10.01 9.52 -17.54
N GLN A 224 10.35 10.68 -16.96
CA GLN A 224 10.77 11.86 -17.72
C GLN A 224 12.10 11.64 -18.46
N ARG A 225 13.08 11.02 -17.80
CA ARG A 225 14.42 10.79 -18.37
C ARG A 225 14.43 9.69 -19.42
N LEU A 226 13.63 8.64 -19.23
CA LEU A 226 13.53 7.51 -20.14
C LEU A 226 12.50 7.74 -21.25
N GLY A 227 11.66 8.77 -21.14
CA GLY A 227 10.59 9.05 -22.09
C GLY A 227 9.55 7.93 -22.16
N CYS A 228 9.24 7.31 -21.02
CA CYS A 228 8.34 6.16 -20.95
C CYS A 228 7.07 6.43 -20.14
N THR A 229 6.03 5.64 -20.40
CA THR A 229 4.77 5.62 -19.65
C THR A 229 4.94 4.92 -18.29
N ALA A 230 3.90 4.99 -17.46
CA ALA A 230 3.88 4.31 -16.17
C ALA A 230 3.92 2.78 -16.35
N GLU A 231 3.22 2.30 -17.36
CA GLU A 231 3.13 0.89 -17.74
C GLU A 231 4.47 0.39 -18.29
N GLU A 232 5.11 1.13 -19.19
CA GLU A 232 6.43 0.78 -19.72
C GLU A 232 7.53 0.79 -18.64
N LEU A 233 7.44 1.68 -17.64
CA LEU A 233 8.37 1.66 -16.50
C LEU A 233 8.16 0.40 -15.66
N ASP A 234 6.91 -0.01 -15.44
CA ASP A 234 6.57 -1.19 -14.65
C ASP A 234 6.89 -2.50 -15.37
N GLU A 235 6.78 -2.54 -16.70
CA GLU A 235 7.26 -3.66 -17.54
C GLU A 235 8.76 -3.89 -17.37
N LYS A 236 9.55 -2.82 -17.23
CA LYS A 236 11.00 -2.91 -16.92
C LYS A 236 11.27 -3.25 -15.46
N TRP A 237 10.40 -2.82 -14.54
CA TRP A 237 10.55 -3.05 -13.11
C TRP A 237 10.19 -4.48 -12.67
N THR A 238 9.11 -5.03 -13.22
CA THR A 238 8.51 -6.31 -12.81
C THR A 238 9.49 -7.49 -12.85
N PRO A 239 10.35 -7.64 -13.88
CA PRO A 239 11.31 -8.74 -13.93
C PRO A 239 12.44 -8.65 -12.89
N LEU A 240 12.68 -7.47 -12.30
CA LEU A 240 13.78 -7.26 -11.35
C LEU A 240 13.54 -8.04 -10.05
N LYS A 241 14.57 -8.69 -9.52
CA LYS A 241 14.49 -9.50 -8.29
C LYS A 241 15.32 -8.89 -7.17
N LEU A 242 14.93 -9.13 -5.92
CA LEU A 242 15.73 -8.65 -4.78
C LEU A 242 17.11 -9.31 -4.79
N GLY A 243 18.17 -8.50 -4.72
CA GLY A 243 19.56 -8.92 -4.85
C GLY A 243 20.03 -9.10 -6.30
N GLU A 244 19.14 -8.96 -7.29
CA GLU A 244 19.43 -9.09 -8.72
C GLU A 244 18.67 -8.01 -9.50
N GLY A 245 19.30 -6.84 -9.67
CA GLY A 245 18.69 -5.68 -10.32
C GLY A 245 17.77 -4.84 -9.43
N LYS A 246 17.43 -5.30 -8.22
CA LYS A 246 16.62 -4.56 -7.24
C LYS A 246 17.12 -4.76 -5.81
N VAL A 247 17.06 -3.71 -5.00
CA VAL A 247 17.42 -3.72 -3.57
C VAL A 247 16.29 -3.12 -2.73
N LYS A 248 16.14 -3.61 -1.49
CA LYS A 248 15.21 -3.06 -0.49
C LYS A 248 15.99 -2.19 0.48
N PHE A 249 15.64 -0.90 0.53
CA PHE A 249 16.20 0.05 1.48
C PHE A 249 15.44 0.08 2.81
N GLY A 250 14.15 -0.24 2.79
CA GLY A 250 13.29 -0.29 3.97
C GLY A 250 11.88 -0.78 3.64
N GLY A 251 10.97 -0.70 4.61
CA GLY A 251 9.54 -0.93 4.36
C GLY A 251 9.04 0.01 3.28
N GLY A 252 8.44 -0.52 2.20
CA GLY A 252 7.92 0.28 1.09
C GLY A 252 8.97 1.08 0.29
N PHE A 253 10.27 0.87 0.52
CA PHE A 253 11.34 1.67 -0.08
C PHE A 253 12.32 0.76 -0.81
N TYR A 254 12.25 0.80 -2.14
CA TYR A 254 13.02 -0.05 -3.05
C TYR A 254 13.74 0.77 -4.10
N CYS A 255 14.86 0.25 -4.58
CA CYS A 255 15.63 0.82 -5.67
C CYS A 255 15.93 -0.26 -6.71
N GLY A 256 15.68 0.01 -7.98
CA GLY A 256 15.92 -0.91 -9.10
C GLY A 256 16.77 -0.27 -10.18
N LEU A 257 17.57 -1.07 -10.89
CA LEU A 257 18.36 -0.61 -12.03
C LEU A 257 17.53 -0.79 -13.32
N ILE A 258 17.20 0.33 -13.97
CA ILE A 258 16.46 0.36 -15.24
C ILE A 258 17.21 1.26 -16.21
N ASP A 259 17.65 0.71 -17.35
CA ASP A 259 18.32 1.45 -18.43
C ASP A 259 19.44 2.40 -17.95
N GLY A 260 20.25 1.94 -17.00
CA GLY A 260 21.37 2.71 -16.44
C GLY A 260 20.99 3.70 -15.33
N LEU A 261 19.71 3.78 -14.94
CA LEU A 261 19.22 4.61 -13.83
C LEU A 261 18.87 3.77 -12.60
N TYR A 262 19.16 4.30 -11.41
CA TYR A 262 18.75 3.73 -10.14
C TYR A 262 17.42 4.36 -9.71
N VAL A 263 16.33 3.67 -10.03
CA VAL A 263 14.95 4.14 -9.90
C VAL A 263 14.40 3.76 -8.54
N ILE A 264 13.96 4.75 -7.75
CA ILE A 264 13.25 4.52 -6.49
C ILE A 264 11.78 4.21 -6.77
N ASN A 265 11.29 3.08 -6.23
CA ASN A 265 9.89 2.65 -6.28
C ASN A 265 9.25 2.68 -7.69
N GLY A 266 9.95 2.15 -8.70
CA GLY A 266 9.51 2.21 -10.11
C GLY A 266 8.12 1.61 -10.39
N PHE A 267 7.68 0.63 -9.60
CA PHE A 267 6.32 0.05 -9.68
C PHE A 267 5.19 1.03 -9.36
N TYR A 268 5.49 2.10 -8.61
CA TYR A 268 4.45 2.95 -8.02
C TYR A 268 3.61 3.65 -9.08
N MET A 269 4.20 4.01 -10.23
CA MET A 269 3.52 4.76 -11.27
C MET A 269 2.40 3.95 -11.91
N ALA A 270 2.63 2.66 -12.23
CA ALA A 270 1.59 1.78 -12.74
C ALA A 270 0.52 1.49 -11.68
N MET A 271 0.92 1.24 -10.42
CA MET A 271 -0.04 1.06 -9.33
C MET A 271 -0.93 2.29 -9.15
N ARG A 272 -0.36 3.50 -9.21
CA ARG A 272 -1.07 4.78 -9.14
C ARG A 272 -2.03 4.94 -10.33
N SER A 273 -1.60 4.57 -11.54
CA SER A 273 -2.41 4.77 -12.75
C SER A 273 -3.74 4.00 -12.68
N MET A 274 -3.78 2.85 -12.00
CA MET A 274 -5.03 2.11 -11.76
C MET A 274 -6.11 2.90 -11.00
N TYR A 275 -5.73 3.94 -10.25
CA TYR A 275 -6.64 4.81 -9.50
C TYR A 275 -6.85 6.19 -10.13
N THR A 276 -6.09 6.52 -11.17
CA THR A 276 -6.12 7.86 -11.79
C THR A 276 -6.45 7.83 -13.28
N ARG A 277 -6.51 6.66 -13.92
CA ARG A 277 -6.97 6.51 -15.31
C ARG A 277 -8.44 6.96 -15.43
N PRO A 278 -8.82 7.73 -16.47
CA PRO A 278 -10.18 8.24 -16.62
C PRO A 278 -11.26 7.16 -16.69
N ASN A 279 -12.50 7.54 -16.41
CA ASN A 279 -13.71 6.70 -16.51
C ASN A 279 -13.75 5.52 -15.53
N GLY A 280 -13.06 5.63 -14.39
CA GLY A 280 -13.12 4.67 -13.30
C GLY A 280 -13.67 5.29 -12.03
N ALA A 281 -13.94 4.44 -11.04
CA ALA A 281 -14.23 4.91 -9.70
C ALA A 281 -13.85 3.85 -8.67
N VAL A 282 -13.41 4.29 -7.50
CA VAL A 282 -13.46 3.48 -6.29
C VAL A 282 -14.90 3.48 -5.77
N HIS A 283 -15.38 2.35 -5.22
CA HIS A 283 -16.63 2.32 -4.45
C HIS A 283 -16.33 1.93 -3.00
N TYR A 284 -16.51 2.88 -2.09
CA TYR A 284 -16.15 2.74 -0.68
C TYR A 284 -17.34 2.30 0.16
N PHE A 285 -17.01 1.70 1.30
CA PHE A 285 -17.92 1.29 2.37
C PHE A 285 -17.29 1.70 3.70
N VAL A 286 -18.09 2.31 4.57
CA VAL A 286 -17.79 2.46 5.99
C VAL A 286 -18.54 1.37 6.72
N LEU A 287 -17.80 0.53 7.43
CA LEU A 287 -18.29 -0.71 8.01
C LEU A 287 -18.32 -0.63 9.53
N ASP A 288 -19.26 -1.31 10.17
CA ASP A 288 -19.25 -1.49 11.62
C ASP A 288 -19.65 -2.91 12.05
N TRP A 289 -19.07 -3.37 13.16
CA TRP A 289 -19.41 -4.65 13.77
C TRP A 289 -18.93 -4.71 15.22
N ARG A 290 -19.45 -5.65 16.01
CA ARG A 290 -19.00 -5.87 17.39
C ARG A 290 -17.67 -6.62 17.40
N SER A 291 -16.66 -6.11 18.10
CA SER A 291 -15.36 -6.80 18.21
C SER A 291 -15.49 -8.14 18.93
N ALA A 292 -16.47 -8.27 19.82
CA ALA A 292 -16.78 -9.53 20.52
C ALA A 292 -17.28 -10.66 19.59
N THR A 293 -17.81 -10.34 18.41
CA THR A 293 -18.28 -11.34 17.44
C THR A 293 -17.27 -11.63 16.34
N LEU A 294 -16.46 -10.64 15.98
CA LEU A 294 -15.43 -10.76 14.94
C LEU A 294 -14.30 -9.79 15.29
N SER A 295 -13.10 -10.30 15.55
CA SER A 295 -11.92 -9.45 15.74
C SER A 295 -11.52 -8.76 14.43
N TRP A 296 -10.75 -7.69 14.51
CA TRP A 296 -10.21 -7.01 13.33
C TRP A 296 -9.31 -7.95 12.51
N GLU A 297 -8.51 -8.78 13.18
CA GLU A 297 -7.73 -9.84 12.54
C GLU A 297 -8.62 -10.82 11.77
N GLY A 298 -9.73 -11.28 12.39
CA GLY A 298 -10.71 -12.16 11.73
C GLY A 298 -11.37 -11.47 10.54
N PHE A 299 -11.75 -10.20 10.66
CA PHE A 299 -12.26 -9.42 9.54
C PHE A 299 -11.28 -9.42 8.35
N ARG A 300 -9.99 -9.18 8.60
CA ARG A 300 -8.98 -9.15 7.52
C ARG A 300 -8.65 -10.53 6.97
N SER A 301 -8.50 -11.53 7.82
CA SER A 301 -8.04 -12.87 7.42
C SER A 301 -9.15 -13.75 6.86
N GLU A 302 -10.36 -13.67 7.43
CA GLU A 302 -11.48 -14.56 7.12
C GLU A 302 -12.49 -13.91 6.17
N VAL A 303 -12.82 -12.63 6.37
CA VAL A 303 -13.83 -11.94 5.53
C VAL A 303 -13.18 -11.30 4.30
N VAL A 304 -12.11 -10.52 4.47
CA VAL A 304 -11.41 -9.89 3.34
C VAL A 304 -10.52 -10.90 2.60
N GLY A 305 -9.74 -11.69 3.35
CA GLY A 305 -8.81 -12.68 2.81
C GLY A 305 -7.40 -12.13 2.54
N ALA A 306 -6.45 -13.04 2.37
CA ALA A 306 -5.05 -12.70 2.11
C ALA A 306 -4.86 -11.80 0.88
N THR A 307 -3.83 -10.94 0.91
CA THR A 307 -3.54 -9.99 -0.18
C THR A 307 -3.39 -10.65 -1.53
N ASP A 308 -2.71 -11.80 -1.58
CA ASP A 308 -2.70 -12.69 -2.75
C ASP A 308 -3.98 -13.53 -2.73
N PRO A 309 -4.90 -13.33 -3.69
CA PRO A 309 -6.17 -14.05 -3.74
C PRO A 309 -6.03 -15.58 -3.78
N SER A 310 -4.93 -16.11 -4.34
CA SER A 310 -4.68 -17.56 -4.41
C SER A 310 -4.36 -18.18 -3.04
N ARG A 311 -3.97 -17.34 -2.08
CA ARG A 311 -3.66 -17.71 -0.69
C ARG A 311 -4.78 -17.32 0.28
N ALA A 312 -5.85 -16.69 -0.20
CA ALA A 312 -6.97 -16.27 0.62
C ALA A 312 -7.84 -17.46 1.03
N VAL A 313 -8.36 -17.45 2.25
CA VAL A 313 -9.20 -18.55 2.75
C VAL A 313 -10.46 -18.69 1.90
N PRO A 314 -10.91 -19.91 1.56
CA PRO A 314 -12.13 -20.12 0.79
C PRO A 314 -13.34 -19.40 1.41
N GLY A 315 -14.14 -18.74 0.58
CA GLY A 315 -15.30 -17.96 1.02
C GLY A 315 -14.99 -16.50 1.41
N SER A 316 -13.72 -16.13 1.61
CA SER A 316 -13.34 -14.72 1.76
C SER A 316 -13.57 -13.93 0.46
N LEU A 317 -13.71 -12.61 0.58
CA LEU A 317 -13.91 -11.70 -0.56
C LEU A 317 -12.85 -11.94 -1.64
N ARG A 318 -11.56 -11.87 -1.30
CA ARG A 318 -10.49 -12.02 -2.29
C ARG A 318 -10.47 -13.40 -2.95
N SER A 319 -10.72 -14.46 -2.18
CA SER A 319 -10.82 -15.83 -2.72
C SER A 319 -11.98 -15.95 -3.70
N GLU A 320 -13.15 -15.42 -3.35
CA GLU A 320 -14.33 -15.46 -4.22
C GLU A 320 -14.23 -14.54 -5.43
N PHE A 321 -13.56 -13.39 -5.30
CA PHE A 321 -13.22 -12.55 -6.45
C PHE A 321 -12.32 -13.32 -7.42
N LEU A 322 -11.29 -14.03 -6.95
CA LEU A 322 -10.47 -14.88 -7.81
C LEU A 322 -11.30 -15.99 -8.48
N ARG A 323 -12.18 -16.65 -7.72
CA ARG A 323 -12.98 -17.77 -8.23
C ARG A 323 -14.03 -17.34 -9.27
N ARG A 324 -14.61 -16.15 -9.11
CA ARG A 324 -15.80 -15.69 -9.84
C ARG A 324 -15.58 -14.43 -10.65
N TRP A 325 -14.33 -14.04 -10.92
CA TRP A 325 -14.01 -12.74 -11.51
C TRP A 325 -14.81 -12.42 -12.77
N ARG A 326 -14.99 -13.41 -13.67
CA ARG A 326 -15.79 -13.25 -14.90
C ARG A 326 -17.26 -12.97 -14.61
N ASP A 327 -17.88 -13.74 -13.71
CA ASP A 327 -19.29 -13.56 -13.30
C ASP A 327 -19.51 -12.22 -12.60
N LEU A 328 -18.49 -11.75 -11.89
CA LEU A 328 -18.47 -10.46 -11.20
C LEU A 328 -18.10 -9.30 -12.14
N GLY A 329 -17.81 -9.58 -13.42
CA GLY A 329 -17.55 -8.58 -14.44
C GLY A 329 -16.17 -7.92 -14.37
N LEU A 330 -15.18 -8.55 -13.72
CA LEU A 330 -13.81 -8.06 -13.71
C LEU A 330 -13.17 -8.27 -15.09
N PRO A 331 -12.32 -7.34 -15.57
CA PRO A 331 -11.70 -7.44 -16.88
C PRO A 331 -10.52 -8.43 -16.90
N VAL A 332 -9.89 -8.65 -15.75
CA VAL A 332 -8.72 -9.51 -15.57
C VAL A 332 -8.87 -10.38 -14.34
N GLU A 333 -8.18 -11.51 -14.34
CA GLU A 333 -8.10 -12.39 -13.18
C GLU A 333 -7.37 -11.69 -12.01
N PRO A 334 -7.95 -11.66 -10.80
CA PRO A 334 -7.31 -11.03 -9.65
C PRO A 334 -5.96 -11.65 -9.27
N HIS A 335 -5.01 -10.79 -8.90
CA HIS A 335 -3.70 -11.19 -8.37
C HIS A 335 -3.27 -10.21 -7.26
N ALA A 336 -2.11 -10.42 -6.64
CA ALA A 336 -1.69 -9.65 -5.45
C ALA A 336 -1.71 -8.10 -5.63
N GLY A 337 -1.43 -7.59 -6.83
CA GLY A 337 -1.51 -6.15 -7.14
C GLY A 337 -2.95 -5.68 -7.37
N GLU A 338 -3.75 -6.49 -8.06
CA GLU A 338 -5.14 -6.23 -8.43
C GLU A 338 -6.10 -7.23 -7.76
N ASN A 339 -6.14 -7.19 -6.44
CA ASN A 339 -6.88 -8.13 -5.60
C ASN A 339 -8.31 -7.68 -5.24
N ALA A 340 -8.96 -6.94 -6.14
CA ALA A 340 -10.35 -6.42 -6.04
C ALA A 340 -10.68 -5.44 -4.89
N VAL A 341 -10.27 -5.71 -3.65
CA VAL A 341 -10.69 -4.97 -2.46
C VAL A 341 -9.51 -4.49 -1.60
N HIS A 342 -9.67 -3.28 -1.07
CA HIS A 342 -8.87 -2.72 0.02
C HIS A 342 -9.70 -2.69 1.30
N ALA A 343 -9.08 -2.92 2.46
CA ALA A 343 -9.68 -2.76 3.78
C ALA A 343 -8.63 -2.27 4.79
N SER A 344 -8.99 -1.33 5.66
CA SER A 344 -8.09 -0.79 6.70
C SER A 344 -7.48 -1.88 7.57
N ALA A 345 -6.20 -1.76 7.93
CA ALA A 345 -5.52 -2.77 8.74
C ALA A 345 -5.73 -2.60 10.25
N SER A 346 -6.19 -1.43 10.68
CA SER A 346 -6.46 -1.08 12.09
C SER A 346 -7.50 0.04 12.22
N PRO A 347 -8.04 0.29 13.44
CA PRO A 347 -8.90 1.44 13.72
C PRO A 347 -8.24 2.80 13.41
N LEU A 348 -6.94 2.93 13.67
CA LEU A 348 -6.18 4.16 13.40
C LEU A 348 -6.06 4.41 11.90
N GLU A 349 -5.73 3.38 11.12
CA GLU A 349 -5.69 3.48 9.66
C GLU A 349 -7.07 3.79 9.09
N ALA A 350 -8.13 3.18 9.63
CA ALA A 350 -9.49 3.44 9.20
C ALA A 350 -9.87 4.91 9.40
N MET A 351 -9.43 5.54 10.50
CA MET A 351 -9.54 6.99 10.68
C MET A 351 -8.75 7.74 9.60
N ALA A 352 -7.46 7.44 9.44
CA ALA A 352 -6.60 8.11 8.46
C ALA A 352 -7.20 8.07 7.04
N GLU A 353 -7.73 6.91 6.65
CA GLU A 353 -8.41 6.70 5.39
C GLU A 353 -9.69 7.52 5.26
N ARG A 354 -10.54 7.60 6.29
CA ARG A 354 -11.75 8.44 6.24
C ARG A 354 -11.43 9.93 6.23
N LEU A 355 -10.38 10.38 6.92
CA LEU A 355 -9.89 11.76 6.81
C LEU A 355 -9.46 12.07 5.37
N ASN A 356 -8.79 11.13 4.70
CA ASN A 356 -8.32 11.29 3.33
C ASN A 356 -9.48 11.18 2.31
N TRP A 357 -10.10 10.01 2.19
CA TRP A 357 -11.06 9.66 1.16
C TRP A 357 -12.41 10.38 1.30
N MET A 358 -12.85 10.62 2.54
CA MET A 358 -14.15 11.26 2.81
C MET A 358 -14.02 12.71 3.25
N ARG A 359 -12.80 13.24 3.39
CA ARG A 359 -12.53 14.60 3.88
C ARG A 359 -13.20 14.88 5.23
N LEU A 360 -13.24 13.86 6.10
CA LEU A 360 -13.72 14.06 7.45
C LEU A 360 -12.70 14.86 8.26
N GLU A 361 -13.20 15.67 9.18
CA GLU A 361 -12.39 16.21 10.28
C GLU A 361 -12.23 15.14 11.37
N VAL A 362 -11.14 15.22 12.13
CA VAL A 362 -10.83 14.25 13.20
C VAL A 362 -12.02 14.05 14.14
N TRP A 363 -12.69 15.11 14.59
CA TRP A 363 -13.83 15.00 15.51
C TRP A 363 -15.16 14.63 14.85
N ASN A 364 -15.19 14.58 13.52
CA ASN A 364 -16.30 14.02 12.77
C ASN A 364 -16.11 12.53 12.48
N ASP A 365 -14.89 12.00 12.71
CA ASP A 365 -14.57 10.57 12.64
C ASP A 365 -14.92 9.83 13.94
N PRO A 366 -15.45 8.60 13.89
CA PRO A 366 -15.81 7.87 15.10
C PRO A 366 -14.62 7.49 15.98
N PHE A 367 -13.51 7.04 15.41
CA PHE A 367 -12.30 6.73 16.17
C PHE A 367 -11.67 8.02 16.70
N GLY A 368 -11.68 9.08 15.89
CA GLY A 368 -11.28 10.41 16.31
C GLY A 368 -12.04 10.89 17.56
N ARG A 369 -13.37 10.76 17.61
CA ARG A 369 -14.14 11.10 18.84
C ARG A 369 -13.72 10.27 20.05
N ILE A 370 -13.32 9.01 19.86
CA ILE A 370 -12.79 8.21 20.98
C ILE A 370 -11.46 8.79 21.46
N LEU A 371 -10.54 9.14 20.54
CA LEU A 371 -9.29 9.83 20.89
C LEU A 371 -9.55 11.17 21.62
N GLN A 372 -10.57 11.93 21.20
CA GLN A 372 -10.99 13.15 21.88
C GLN A 372 -11.37 12.89 23.34
N SER A 373 -12.13 11.82 23.60
CA SER A 373 -12.51 11.41 24.97
C SER A 373 -11.32 10.99 25.85
N LYS A 374 -10.16 10.72 25.23
CA LYS A 374 -8.88 10.42 25.88
C LYS A 374 -7.96 11.65 25.95
N ASN A 375 -8.49 12.85 25.73
CA ASN A 375 -7.74 14.11 25.73
C ASN A 375 -6.62 14.19 24.68
N VAL A 376 -6.71 13.42 23.60
CA VAL A 376 -5.79 13.56 22.46
C VAL A 376 -6.19 14.81 21.67
N SER A 377 -5.24 15.65 21.29
CA SER A 377 -5.50 16.83 20.47
C SER A 377 -5.71 16.45 18.99
N PRO A 378 -6.39 17.29 18.18
CA PRO A 378 -6.53 17.01 16.75
C PRO A 378 -5.18 16.95 16.04
N ALA A 379 -4.23 17.79 16.46
CA ALA A 379 -2.88 17.81 15.90
C ALA A 379 -2.16 16.47 16.13
N ARG A 380 -2.25 15.93 17.35
CA ARG A 380 -1.65 14.62 17.67
C ARG A 380 -2.35 13.47 16.96
N ALA A 381 -3.68 13.52 16.83
CA ALA A 381 -4.41 12.51 16.07
C ALA A 381 -4.03 12.52 14.58
N ARG A 382 -3.80 13.70 13.98
CA ARG A 382 -3.30 13.83 12.60
C ARG A 382 -1.86 13.36 12.45
N ASP A 383 -1.00 13.67 13.43
CA ASP A 383 0.38 13.15 13.46
C ASP A 383 0.36 11.61 13.46
N TRP A 384 -0.42 10.98 14.34
CA TRP A 384 -0.59 9.52 14.34
C TRP A 384 -1.18 8.95 13.04
N ALA A 385 -2.12 9.66 12.42
CA ALA A 385 -2.68 9.28 11.13
C ALA A 385 -1.69 9.41 9.96
N SER A 386 -0.53 10.04 10.16
CA SER A 386 0.55 10.12 9.17
C SER A 386 1.56 8.97 9.25
N ASP A 387 1.28 7.98 10.11
CA ASP A 387 2.12 6.80 10.34
C ASP A 387 3.56 7.13 10.78
N PRO A 388 3.74 7.81 11.93
CA PRO A 388 5.06 8.18 12.40
C PRO A 388 5.85 6.95 12.87
N MET A 389 7.18 7.04 12.81
CA MET A 389 8.05 6.03 13.40
C MET A 389 8.05 6.14 14.93
N VAL A 390 7.75 5.04 15.62
CA VAL A 390 7.70 4.94 17.09
C VAL A 390 8.67 3.87 17.60
N GLN A 391 9.14 4.03 18.84
CA GLN A 391 9.87 2.97 19.54
C GLN A 391 8.88 1.97 20.14
N HIS A 392 8.94 0.72 19.69
CA HIS A 392 8.15 -0.37 20.22
C HIS A 392 9.01 -1.65 20.27
N ASP A 393 8.95 -2.38 21.38
CA ASP A 393 9.73 -3.60 21.62
C ASP A 393 11.24 -3.47 21.29
N GLY A 394 11.82 -2.31 21.63
CA GLY A 394 13.24 -1.99 21.42
C GLY A 394 13.62 -1.75 19.95
N ARG A 395 12.65 -1.52 19.07
CA ARG A 395 12.86 -1.25 17.65
C ARG A 395 12.06 -0.03 17.19
N GLN A 396 12.60 0.68 16.20
CA GLN A 396 11.85 1.69 15.46
C GLN A 396 10.92 0.99 14.45
N GLN A 397 9.62 1.22 14.57
CA GLN A 397 8.59 0.66 13.68
C GLN A 397 7.57 1.74 13.32
N SER A 398 6.82 1.53 12.24
CA SER A 398 5.68 2.40 11.92
C SER A 398 4.59 2.25 12.99
N LEU A 399 3.88 3.33 13.31
CA LEU A 399 2.78 3.27 14.27
C LEU A 399 1.64 2.36 13.77
N PHE A 400 1.36 2.37 12.46
CA PHE A 400 0.38 1.50 11.82
C PHE A 400 0.73 0.03 12.02
N ASP A 401 1.98 -0.38 11.80
CA ASP A 401 2.44 -1.74 12.06
C ASP A 401 2.22 -2.15 13.54
N VAL A 402 2.45 -1.22 14.48
CA VAL A 402 2.33 -1.50 15.92
C VAL A 402 0.88 -1.71 16.36
N VAL A 403 -0.10 -1.17 15.63
CA VAL A 403 -1.53 -1.30 15.95
C VAL A 403 -2.31 -2.16 14.95
N GLU A 404 -1.62 -2.79 14.00
CA GLU A 404 -2.20 -3.67 13.00
C GLU A 404 -3.00 -4.80 13.67
N ASN A 405 -4.16 -5.15 13.11
CA ASN A 405 -5.05 -6.23 13.57
C ASN A 405 -5.64 -6.05 14.97
N LEU A 406 -5.37 -4.94 15.65
CA LEU A 406 -5.98 -4.66 16.96
C LEU A 406 -7.42 -4.19 16.80
N ASP A 407 -8.29 -4.69 17.66
CA ASP A 407 -9.63 -4.15 17.85
C ASP A 407 -9.57 -2.72 18.43
N THR A 408 -10.67 -1.96 18.31
CA THR A 408 -10.74 -0.55 18.71
C THR A 408 -10.17 -0.29 20.11
N LYS A 409 -10.53 -1.10 21.09
CA LYS A 409 -10.13 -0.91 22.49
C LYS A 409 -8.62 -1.12 22.69
N GLU A 410 -8.10 -2.21 22.13
CA GLU A 410 -6.70 -2.63 22.19
C GLU A 410 -5.81 -1.64 21.42
N CYS A 411 -6.28 -1.14 20.27
CA CYS A 411 -5.62 -0.10 19.49
C CYS A 411 -5.43 1.18 20.33
N ILE A 412 -6.48 1.65 21.00
CA ILE A 412 -6.40 2.85 21.87
C ILE A 412 -5.44 2.60 23.03
N GLN A 413 -5.55 1.45 23.70
CA GLN A 413 -4.65 1.10 24.81
C GLN A 413 -3.18 1.12 24.37
N ARG A 414 -2.87 0.53 23.20
CA ARG A 414 -1.52 0.53 22.62
C ARG A 414 -1.03 1.94 22.31
N MET A 415 -1.85 2.77 21.65
CA MET A 415 -1.49 4.15 21.32
C MET A 415 -1.26 5.01 22.56
N MET A 416 -2.10 4.87 23.59
CA MET A 416 -1.94 5.61 24.83
C MET A 416 -0.69 5.18 25.60
N ALA A 417 -0.34 3.88 25.60
CA ALA A 417 0.90 3.40 26.22
C ALA A 417 2.16 3.98 25.55
N LEU A 418 2.16 4.08 24.21
CA LEU A 418 3.25 4.72 23.46
C LEU A 418 3.35 6.22 23.76
N SER A 419 2.22 6.88 24.04
CA SER A 419 2.18 8.30 24.35
C SER A 419 2.73 8.68 25.73
N ALA A 420 2.68 7.76 26.69
CA ALA A 420 3.16 7.97 28.06
C ALA A 420 4.68 7.88 28.20
N GLY A 421 5.40 7.49 27.14
CA GLY A 421 6.86 7.41 27.09
C GLY A 421 7.56 8.63 26.48
N PHE A 422 6.83 9.70 26.17
CA PHE A 422 7.36 10.96 25.62
C PHE A 422 7.43 12.06 26.67
#